data_AF-A0A0B3APR2-F1
#
_entry.id   AF-A0A0B3APR2-F1
#
_cell.length_a   1.000
_cell.length_b   1.000
_cell.length_c   1.000
_cell.angle_alpha   90.00
_cell.angle_beta   90.00
_cell.angle_gamma   90.00
#
_symmetry.space_group_name_H-M   'P 1'
#
loop_
_entity.id
_entity.type
_entity.pdbx_description
1 polymer ?
#
loop_
_entity_poly.entity_id
_entity_poly.type
_entity_poly.pdbx_seq_one_letter_code
_entity_poly.pdbx_strand_id
1 'polypeptide(L)'
;MKRRTLDLDNIKILVLDEVDRMLDMGFLKDVDRIITQCPTERQTMLFSATISSDLDYLAKQYTRNAKEISVKSYVDSSKLKQVYYDVQPYEKFSLLVHLLEKEKSDLVMIFCSTRRNVDFLVQNLQKININAQAIHGGLAQNKRTKILEEFHAKGTSILVCTDVAARGLDINSVSHIYNYDLPKDSKEYVHRIGRTARAGKEGKAINIVANRDYENFNKISEDKSLKIEHEETPEFKTIRIEMDTGRRDHGRGNDSGQRRSSGRNFSRGNNSGQRRSSGRNFSRGSNSGQRRDSRGNDSEQRNESGRRYNNRPNYNRARR
;
A
#
# COMPACT_ATOMS: atom_id res chain seq x y z
N MET A 1 -21.79 -5.20 6.58
CA MET A 1 -21.09 -6.29 7.32
C MET A 1 -20.78 -5.94 8.79
N LYS A 2 -19.59 -5.49 9.22
CA LYS A 2 -19.31 -5.21 10.68
C LYS A 2 -20.13 -4.07 11.29
N ARG A 3 -20.46 -3.05 10.49
CA ARG A 3 -21.30 -1.90 10.90
C ARG A 3 -22.78 -2.07 10.51
N ARG A 4 -23.17 -3.25 10.01
CA ARG A 4 -24.53 -3.58 9.49
C ARG A 4 -25.10 -2.63 8.41
N THR A 5 -24.25 -1.88 7.72
CA THR A 5 -24.68 -0.96 6.65
C THR A 5 -24.78 -1.58 5.25
N LEU A 6 -24.53 -2.89 5.12
CA LEU A 6 -24.48 -3.58 3.84
C LEU A 6 -24.91 -5.02 4.04
N ASP A 7 -25.98 -5.39 3.34
CA ASP A 7 -26.64 -6.70 3.31
C ASP A 7 -26.27 -7.41 1.99
N LEU A 8 -25.87 -8.67 2.09
CA LEU A 8 -25.40 -9.48 0.97
C LEU A 8 -26.30 -10.69 0.70
N ASP A 9 -27.38 -10.87 1.47
CA ASP A 9 -28.17 -12.11 1.51
C ASP A 9 -28.90 -12.41 0.19
N ASN A 10 -29.02 -11.43 -0.71
CA ASN A 10 -29.71 -11.56 -2.00
C ASN A 10 -28.79 -11.42 -3.22
N ILE A 11 -27.47 -11.51 -3.03
CA ILE A 11 -26.51 -11.43 -4.15
C ILE A 11 -26.63 -12.66 -5.05
N LYS A 12 -27.04 -12.43 -6.31
CA LYS A 12 -27.12 -13.48 -7.35
C LYS A 12 -25.85 -13.59 -8.20
N ILE A 13 -25.07 -12.51 -8.28
CA ILE A 13 -23.84 -12.43 -9.09
C ILE A 13 -22.75 -11.80 -8.25
N LEU A 14 -21.61 -12.49 -8.14
CA LEU A 14 -20.40 -11.99 -7.51
C LEU A 14 -19.30 -11.90 -8.57
N VAL A 15 -18.72 -10.71 -8.73
CA VAL A 15 -17.58 -10.48 -9.61
C VAL A 15 -16.35 -10.19 -8.76
N LEU A 16 -15.29 -10.97 -8.98
CA LEU A 16 -13.97 -10.77 -8.41
C LEU A 16 -13.04 -10.31 -9.54
N ASP A 17 -12.62 -9.06 -9.51
CA ASP A 17 -11.73 -8.48 -10.53
C ASP A 17 -10.33 -8.22 -9.96
N GLU A 18 -9.31 -8.27 -10.80
CA GLU A 18 -7.88 -8.19 -10.44
C GLU A 18 -7.50 -9.12 -9.26
N VAL A 19 -7.92 -10.38 -9.28
CA VAL A 19 -7.76 -11.29 -8.12
C VAL A 19 -6.30 -11.61 -7.79
N ASP A 20 -5.43 -11.73 -8.80
CA ASP A 20 -3.99 -11.83 -8.60
C ASP A 20 -3.44 -10.67 -7.73
N ARG A 21 -4.00 -9.47 -7.88
CA ARG A 21 -3.63 -8.30 -7.07
C ARG A 21 -4.22 -8.30 -5.69
N MET A 22 -5.44 -8.77 -5.52
CA MET A 22 -5.98 -8.97 -4.17
C MET A 22 -5.11 -9.96 -3.37
N LEU A 23 -4.57 -10.99 -4.05
CA LEU A 23 -3.62 -11.92 -3.44
C LEU A 23 -2.29 -11.24 -3.08
N ASP A 24 -1.66 -10.54 -4.02
CA ASP A 24 -0.37 -9.85 -3.80
C ASP A 24 -0.45 -8.81 -2.65
N MET A 25 -1.61 -8.16 -2.49
CA MET A 25 -1.85 -7.19 -1.43
C MET A 25 -2.19 -7.81 -0.06
N GLY A 26 -2.34 -9.14 0.01
CA GLY A 26 -2.74 -9.83 1.22
C GLY A 26 -4.21 -9.65 1.60
N PHE A 27 -5.06 -9.22 0.65
CA PHE A 27 -6.50 -9.02 0.87
C PHE A 27 -7.31 -10.30 0.84
N LEU A 28 -6.68 -11.47 0.63
CA LEU A 28 -7.38 -12.73 0.49
C LEU A 28 -8.30 -13.04 1.69
N LYS A 29 -7.87 -12.72 2.91
CA LYS A 29 -8.71 -12.90 4.12
C LYS A 29 -9.97 -12.03 4.11
N ASP A 30 -9.87 -10.81 3.58
CA ASP A 30 -11.01 -9.90 3.49
C ASP A 30 -11.96 -10.33 2.36
N VAL A 31 -11.41 -10.82 1.24
CA VAL A 31 -12.18 -11.39 0.12
C VAL A 31 -12.95 -12.63 0.59
N ASP A 32 -12.28 -13.56 1.26
CA ASP A 32 -12.87 -14.78 1.80
C ASP A 32 -14.02 -14.46 2.76
N ARG A 33 -13.82 -13.44 3.62
CA ARG A 33 -14.86 -12.94 4.50
C ARG A 33 -16.08 -12.41 3.74
N ILE A 34 -15.92 -11.73 2.61
CA ILE A 34 -17.05 -11.23 1.81
C ILE A 34 -17.79 -12.41 1.17
N ILE A 35 -17.04 -13.30 0.52
CA ILE A 35 -17.54 -14.49 -0.18
C ILE A 35 -18.39 -15.38 0.73
N THR A 36 -17.95 -15.57 1.97
CA THR A 36 -18.64 -16.39 2.98
C THR A 36 -19.94 -15.77 3.50
N GLN A 37 -20.15 -14.46 3.32
CA GLN A 37 -21.43 -13.83 3.65
C GLN A 37 -22.39 -13.79 2.45
N CYS A 38 -21.90 -14.05 1.23
CA CYS A 38 -22.75 -14.14 0.05
C CYS A 38 -23.46 -15.51 -0.01
N PRO A 39 -24.68 -15.58 -0.55
CA PRO A 39 -25.41 -16.83 -0.80
C PRO A 39 -24.57 -17.83 -1.57
N THR A 40 -24.67 -19.11 -1.20
CA THR A 40 -23.94 -20.19 -1.88
C THR A 40 -24.44 -20.42 -3.31
N GLU A 41 -25.74 -20.22 -3.54
CA GLU A 41 -26.36 -20.25 -4.86
C GLU A 41 -26.25 -18.87 -5.53
N ARG A 42 -25.14 -18.66 -6.23
CA ARG A 42 -24.85 -17.45 -7.01
C ARG A 42 -23.95 -17.79 -8.19
N GLN A 43 -23.95 -16.94 -9.20
CA GLN A 43 -22.92 -16.95 -10.23
C GLN A 43 -21.68 -16.20 -9.71
N THR A 44 -20.51 -16.83 -9.74
CA THR A 44 -19.23 -16.16 -9.46
C THR A 44 -18.43 -16.01 -10.76
N MET A 45 -17.95 -14.82 -11.05
CA MET A 45 -17.02 -14.53 -12.14
C MET A 45 -15.69 -14.06 -11.54
N LEU A 46 -14.59 -14.61 -12.04
CA LEU A 46 -13.24 -14.27 -11.60
C LEU A 46 -12.44 -13.75 -12.79
N PHE A 47 -11.85 -12.57 -12.63
CA PHE A 47 -11.01 -11.92 -13.63
C PHE A 47 -9.62 -11.66 -13.05
N SER A 48 -8.60 -11.93 -13.85
CA SER A 48 -7.21 -11.74 -13.46
C SER A 48 -6.36 -11.51 -14.71
N ALA A 49 -5.31 -10.69 -14.57
CA ALA A 49 -4.37 -10.42 -15.65
C ALA A 49 -3.33 -11.55 -15.80
N THR A 50 -3.02 -12.24 -14.71
CA THR A 50 -2.05 -13.33 -14.66
C THR A 50 -2.67 -14.62 -14.14
N ILE A 51 -2.08 -15.77 -14.47
CA ILE A 51 -2.47 -17.08 -13.93
C ILE A 51 -1.28 -17.63 -13.15
N SER A 52 -1.46 -17.81 -11.84
CA SER A 52 -0.53 -18.52 -10.95
C SER A 52 -1.21 -19.77 -10.38
N SER A 53 -0.43 -20.69 -9.80
CA SER A 53 -0.98 -21.85 -9.08
C SER A 53 -1.91 -21.43 -7.94
N ASP A 54 -1.57 -20.35 -7.23
CA ASP A 54 -2.39 -19.82 -6.15
C ASP A 54 -3.72 -19.29 -6.68
N LEU A 55 -3.70 -18.61 -7.84
CA LEU A 55 -4.93 -18.13 -8.46
C LEU A 55 -5.82 -19.28 -8.95
N ASP A 56 -5.23 -20.33 -9.53
CA ASP A 56 -5.97 -21.52 -9.95
C ASP A 56 -6.67 -22.19 -8.75
N TYR A 57 -5.98 -22.27 -7.60
CA TYR A 57 -6.57 -22.72 -6.35
C TYR A 57 -7.75 -21.84 -5.91
N LEU A 58 -7.59 -20.51 -5.95
CA LEU A 58 -8.66 -19.57 -5.58
C LEU A 58 -9.85 -19.64 -6.54
N ALA A 59 -9.61 -19.78 -7.84
CA ALA A 59 -10.67 -19.93 -8.83
C ALA A 59 -11.50 -21.17 -8.56
N LYS A 60 -10.87 -22.30 -8.25
CA LYS A 60 -11.54 -23.55 -7.86
C LYS A 60 -12.29 -23.43 -6.53
N GLN A 61 -11.75 -22.67 -5.58
CA GLN A 61 -12.40 -22.45 -4.28
C GLN A 61 -13.64 -21.55 -4.38
N TYR A 62 -13.60 -20.49 -5.21
CA TYR A 62 -14.61 -19.44 -5.21
C TYR A 62 -15.66 -19.55 -6.32
N THR A 63 -15.42 -20.39 -7.33
CA THR A 63 -16.34 -20.63 -8.44
C THR A 63 -16.88 -22.08 -8.43
N ARG A 64 -17.91 -22.35 -9.25
CA ARG A 64 -18.51 -23.69 -9.41
C ARG A 64 -18.64 -23.99 -10.90
N ASN A 65 -17.99 -25.06 -11.37
CA ASN A 65 -18.00 -25.47 -12.78
C ASN A 65 -17.76 -24.29 -13.75
N ALA A 66 -16.79 -23.42 -13.42
CA ALA A 66 -16.53 -22.23 -14.20
C ALA A 66 -16.01 -22.58 -15.59
N LYS A 67 -16.44 -21.80 -16.59
CA LYS A 67 -15.82 -21.82 -17.91
C LYS A 67 -14.55 -20.98 -17.86
N GLU A 68 -13.43 -21.59 -18.23
CA GLU A 68 -12.15 -20.89 -18.33
C GLU A 68 -12.04 -20.22 -19.70
N ILE A 69 -11.76 -18.92 -19.70
CA ILE A 69 -11.52 -18.12 -20.90
C ILE A 69 -10.16 -17.46 -20.73
N SER A 70 -9.23 -17.78 -21.63
CA SER A 70 -7.90 -17.16 -21.65
C SER A 70 -7.73 -16.36 -22.92
N VAL A 71 -7.38 -15.08 -22.77
CA VAL A 71 -7.08 -14.17 -23.88
C VAL A 71 -5.61 -13.82 -23.80
N LYS A 72 -4.88 -14.00 -24.91
CA LYS A 72 -3.51 -13.50 -25.01
C LYS A 72 -3.57 -11.98 -25.13
N SER A 73 -3.06 -11.26 -24.13
CA SER A 73 -2.86 -9.82 -24.23
C SER A 73 -1.71 -9.53 -25.19
N TYR A 74 -2.02 -9.02 -26.37
CA TYR A 74 -1.03 -8.48 -27.28
C TYR A 74 -0.76 -7.03 -26.90
N VAL A 75 0.10 -6.79 -25.91
CA VAL A 75 0.84 -5.53 -25.91
C VAL A 75 1.93 -5.71 -26.96
N ASP A 76 1.79 -4.99 -28.07
CA ASP A 76 2.80 -5.01 -29.11
C ASP A 76 4.09 -4.41 -28.54
N SER A 77 5.03 -5.27 -28.19
CA SER A 77 6.30 -4.86 -27.58
C SER A 77 7.11 -3.96 -28.53
N SER A 78 6.81 -3.96 -29.83
CA SER A 78 7.41 -3.02 -30.78
C SER A 78 6.92 -1.58 -30.60
N LYS A 79 5.74 -1.37 -30.01
CA LYS A 79 5.12 -0.05 -29.79
C LYS A 79 5.40 0.55 -28.42
N LEU A 80 5.97 -0.24 -27.51
CA LEU A 80 6.29 0.18 -26.16
C LEU A 80 7.80 0.30 -25.99
N LYS A 81 8.31 1.52 -26.03
CA LYS A 81 9.70 1.81 -25.69
C LYS A 81 9.86 1.83 -24.17
N GLN A 82 10.78 1.04 -23.63
CA GLN A 82 11.04 1.01 -22.19
C GLN A 82 12.49 1.37 -21.94
N VAL A 83 12.73 2.36 -21.09
CA VAL A 83 14.06 2.88 -20.82
C VAL A 83 14.30 3.10 -19.34
N TYR A 84 15.56 3.14 -18.96
CA TYR A 84 15.95 3.62 -17.64
C TYR A 84 17.09 4.63 -17.73
N TYR A 85 17.07 5.56 -16.79
CA TYR A 85 18.17 6.46 -16.51
C TYR A 85 18.71 6.16 -15.12
N ASP A 86 20.02 6.20 -14.99
CA ASP A 86 20.72 6.01 -13.73
C ASP A 86 21.23 7.34 -13.20
N VAL A 87 20.76 7.74 -12.03
CA VAL A 87 21.02 9.05 -11.43
C VAL A 87 21.20 8.96 -9.92
N GLN A 88 21.80 9.99 -9.33
CA GLN A 88 21.83 10.09 -7.89
C GLN A 88 20.43 10.36 -7.31
N PRO A 89 20.14 9.94 -6.06
CA PRO A 89 18.82 10.14 -5.45
C PRO A 89 18.32 11.59 -5.45
N TYR A 90 19.23 12.56 -5.30
CA TYR A 90 18.89 13.99 -5.30
C TYR A 90 18.62 14.55 -6.71
N GLU A 91 18.99 13.82 -7.76
CA GLU A 91 18.84 14.24 -9.16
C GLU A 91 17.51 13.77 -9.75
N LYS A 92 16.86 12.75 -9.18
CA LYS A 92 15.61 12.16 -9.72
C LYS A 92 14.57 13.20 -10.09
N PHE A 93 14.34 14.19 -9.23
CA PHE A 93 13.36 15.25 -9.49
C PHE A 93 13.80 16.17 -10.64
N SER A 94 15.07 16.54 -10.69
CA SER A 94 15.61 17.42 -11.74
C SER A 94 15.55 16.72 -13.10
N LEU A 95 15.91 15.43 -13.15
CA LEU A 95 15.77 14.63 -14.36
C LEU A 95 14.30 14.47 -14.76
N LEU A 96 13.40 14.17 -13.82
CA LEU A 96 11.96 14.07 -14.13
C LEU A 96 11.45 15.35 -14.80
N VAL A 97 11.77 16.51 -14.24
CA VAL A 97 11.34 17.80 -14.81
C VAL A 97 11.93 18.00 -16.20
N HIS A 98 13.22 17.73 -16.38
CA HIS A 98 13.87 17.82 -17.68
C HIS A 98 13.16 16.94 -18.73
N LEU A 99 12.85 15.68 -18.38
CA LEU A 99 12.17 14.76 -19.29
C LEU A 99 10.74 15.22 -19.59
N LEU A 100 9.99 15.70 -18.59
CA LEU A 100 8.65 16.26 -18.81
C LEU A 100 8.65 17.48 -19.75
N GLU A 101 9.72 18.28 -19.75
CA GLU A 101 9.86 19.45 -20.62
C GLU A 101 10.32 19.08 -22.05
N LYS A 102 11.12 18.03 -22.20
CA LYS A 102 11.77 17.66 -23.48
C LYS A 102 11.01 16.59 -24.26
N GLU A 103 10.33 15.68 -23.57
CA GLU A 103 9.55 14.62 -24.20
C GLU A 103 8.24 15.18 -24.77
N LYS A 104 7.94 14.84 -26.03
CA LYS A 104 6.63 15.14 -26.63
C LYS A 104 5.60 14.17 -26.05
N SER A 105 4.90 14.62 -25.02
CA SER A 105 3.94 13.81 -24.28
C SER A 105 2.55 14.43 -24.29
N ASP A 106 1.53 13.58 -24.38
CA ASP A 106 0.12 13.96 -24.23
C ASP A 106 -0.28 13.77 -22.76
N LEU A 107 -0.94 12.64 -22.46
CA LEU A 107 -1.25 12.22 -21.10
C LEU A 107 -0.05 11.49 -20.49
N VAL A 108 0.29 11.87 -19.27
CA VAL A 108 1.43 11.37 -18.51
C VAL A 108 0.98 10.82 -17.17
N MET A 109 1.47 9.64 -16.81
CA MET A 109 1.34 9.11 -15.45
C MET A 109 2.70 8.96 -14.78
N ILE A 110 2.78 9.36 -13.52
CA ILE A 110 3.99 9.24 -12.71
C ILE A 110 3.66 8.39 -11.49
N PHE A 111 4.38 7.29 -11.29
CA PHE A 111 4.19 6.38 -10.17
C PHE A 111 5.17 6.67 -9.03
N CYS A 112 4.63 6.79 -7.82
CA CYS A 112 5.37 6.88 -6.57
C CYS A 112 4.92 5.80 -5.59
N SER A 113 5.84 5.36 -4.72
CA SER A 113 5.62 4.27 -3.77
C SER A 113 4.67 4.62 -2.62
N THR A 114 4.59 5.89 -2.22
CA THR A 114 3.81 6.33 -1.06
C THR A 114 2.94 7.55 -1.37
N ARG A 115 1.84 7.69 -0.60
CA ARG A 115 0.94 8.85 -0.67
C ARG A 115 1.69 10.16 -0.43
N ARG A 116 2.60 10.15 0.55
CA ARG A 116 3.44 11.31 0.89
C ARG A 116 4.34 11.71 -0.28
N ASN A 117 4.95 10.74 -0.96
CA ASN A 117 5.78 11.03 -2.14
C ASN A 117 4.94 11.59 -3.29
N VAL A 118 3.71 11.09 -3.49
CA VAL A 118 2.77 11.64 -4.48
C VAL A 118 2.49 13.12 -4.19
N ASP A 119 2.07 13.44 -2.95
CA ASP A 119 1.76 14.82 -2.56
C ASP A 119 2.99 15.73 -2.67
N PHE A 120 4.13 15.27 -2.17
CA PHE A 120 5.41 15.97 -2.26
C PHE A 120 5.81 16.29 -3.69
N LEU A 121 5.69 15.31 -4.59
CA LEU A 121 6.08 15.46 -5.98
C LEU A 121 5.17 16.47 -6.70
N VAL A 122 3.84 16.35 -6.50
CA VAL A 122 2.87 17.28 -7.08
C VAL A 122 3.10 18.71 -6.59
N GLN A 123 3.33 18.91 -5.29
CA GLN A 123 3.60 20.24 -4.75
C GLN A 123 4.85 20.87 -5.38
N ASN A 124 5.93 20.10 -5.54
CA ASN A 124 7.16 20.62 -6.15
C ASN A 124 7.00 20.88 -7.65
N LEU A 125 6.27 20.03 -8.39
CA LEU A 125 5.95 20.27 -9.81
C LEU A 125 5.10 21.54 -10.00
N GLN A 126 4.07 21.74 -9.17
CA GLN A 126 3.20 22.91 -9.26
C GLN A 126 3.94 24.22 -8.95
N LYS A 127 4.93 24.20 -8.04
CA LYS A 127 5.76 25.38 -7.72
C LYS A 127 6.60 25.89 -8.90
N ILE A 128 6.93 25.00 -9.82
CA ILE A 128 7.64 25.34 -11.06
C ILE A 128 6.66 25.45 -12.25
N ASN A 129 5.37 25.67 -11.97
CA ASN A 129 4.30 25.85 -12.95
C ASN A 129 4.01 24.64 -13.85
N ILE A 130 4.36 23.42 -13.40
CA ILE A 130 3.96 22.19 -14.07
C ILE A 130 2.59 21.74 -13.55
N ASN A 131 1.61 21.64 -14.45
CA ASN A 131 0.24 21.23 -14.13
C ASN A 131 0.18 19.72 -13.83
N ALA A 132 0.39 19.36 -12.57
CA ALA A 132 0.29 17.99 -12.07
C ALA A 132 -0.85 17.84 -11.06
N GLN A 133 -1.51 16.68 -11.05
CA GLN A 133 -2.54 16.32 -10.08
C GLN A 133 -2.19 15.04 -9.32
N ALA A 134 -2.56 14.97 -8.04
CA ALA A 134 -2.31 13.82 -7.17
C ALA A 134 -3.50 12.86 -7.16
N ILE A 135 -3.27 11.55 -7.27
CA ILE A 135 -4.28 10.54 -6.99
C ILE A 135 -3.73 9.40 -6.14
N HIS A 136 -4.24 9.29 -4.91
CA HIS A 136 -3.83 8.25 -3.96
C HIS A 136 -5.01 7.86 -3.05
N GLY A 137 -4.90 6.73 -2.35
CA GLY A 137 -5.98 6.19 -1.49
C GLY A 137 -6.30 7.01 -0.23
N GLY A 138 -5.74 8.21 -0.10
CA GLY A 138 -6.11 9.17 0.95
C GLY A 138 -7.15 10.20 0.49
N LEU A 139 -7.44 10.26 -0.81
CA LEU A 139 -8.44 11.17 -1.36
C LEU A 139 -9.84 10.57 -1.28
N ALA A 140 -10.83 11.42 -1.00
CA ALA A 140 -12.24 11.04 -1.10
C ALA A 140 -12.61 10.65 -2.55
N GLN A 141 -13.52 9.68 -2.70
CA GLN A 141 -13.88 9.15 -4.02
C GLN A 141 -14.35 10.22 -5.00
N ASN A 142 -15.19 11.17 -4.57
CA ASN A 142 -15.66 12.27 -5.41
C ASN A 142 -14.50 13.13 -5.96
N LYS A 143 -13.46 13.35 -5.14
CA LYS A 143 -12.27 14.10 -5.56
C LYS A 143 -11.46 13.28 -6.57
N ARG A 144 -11.34 11.96 -6.39
CA ARG A 144 -10.69 11.06 -7.36
C ARG A 144 -11.40 11.11 -8.71
N THR A 145 -12.73 11.00 -8.74
CA THR A 145 -13.53 11.06 -9.97
C THR A 145 -13.30 12.37 -10.73
N LYS A 146 -13.39 13.51 -10.04
CA LYS A 146 -13.15 14.83 -10.65
C LYS A 146 -11.75 14.96 -11.26
N ILE A 147 -10.72 14.51 -10.54
CA ILE A 147 -9.33 14.53 -11.03
C ILE A 147 -9.18 13.71 -12.31
N LEU A 148 -9.88 12.58 -12.41
CA LEU A 148 -9.82 11.72 -13.60
C LEU A 148 -10.56 12.35 -14.78
N GLU A 149 -11.73 12.92 -14.55
CA GLU A 149 -12.46 13.67 -15.58
C GLU A 149 -11.60 14.82 -16.12
N GLU A 150 -10.95 15.58 -15.24
CA GLU A 150 -10.03 16.66 -15.64
C GLU A 150 -8.80 16.14 -16.38
N PHE A 151 -8.25 14.99 -15.97
CA PHE A 151 -7.11 14.35 -16.62
C PHE A 151 -7.44 13.95 -18.06
N HIS A 152 -8.62 13.40 -18.32
CA HIS A 152 -9.04 13.02 -19.67
C HIS A 152 -9.48 14.21 -20.53
N ALA A 153 -10.06 15.25 -19.93
CA ALA A 153 -10.53 16.43 -20.65
C ALA A 153 -9.40 17.33 -21.16
N LYS A 154 -8.26 17.33 -20.48
CA LYS A 154 -7.10 18.17 -20.80
C LYS A 154 -6.07 17.36 -21.59
N GLY A 155 -5.84 17.73 -22.86
CA GLY A 155 -4.97 16.99 -23.79
C GLY A 155 -3.54 16.72 -23.28
N THR A 156 -2.93 17.69 -22.58
CA THR A 156 -1.63 17.51 -21.89
C THR A 156 -1.85 17.62 -20.38
N SER A 157 -1.76 16.48 -19.68
CA SER A 157 -2.00 16.40 -18.24
C SER A 157 -1.07 15.41 -17.57
N ILE A 158 -0.59 15.76 -16.37
CA ILE A 158 0.26 14.89 -15.54
C ILE A 158 -0.53 14.41 -14.32
N LEU A 159 -0.58 13.11 -14.15
CA LEU A 159 -1.19 12.45 -12.99
C LEU A 159 -0.14 11.70 -12.19
N VAL A 160 0.08 12.12 -10.95
CA VAL A 160 1.00 11.46 -10.01
C VAL A 160 0.20 10.54 -9.11
N CYS A 161 0.59 9.28 -9.01
CA CYS A 161 -0.22 8.25 -8.37
C CYS A 161 0.58 7.20 -7.59
N THR A 162 -0.10 6.56 -6.64
CA THR A 162 0.34 5.29 -6.05
C THR A 162 -0.28 4.12 -6.80
N ASP A 163 0.38 2.96 -6.84
CA ASP A 163 -0.15 1.73 -7.46
C ASP A 163 -1.58 1.41 -7.05
N VAL A 164 -1.86 1.43 -5.74
CA VAL A 164 -3.18 1.13 -5.18
C VAL A 164 -4.26 2.05 -5.71
N ALA A 165 -3.93 3.31 -5.96
CA ALA A 165 -4.91 4.30 -6.39
C ALA A 165 -5.12 4.32 -7.90
N ALA A 166 -4.12 3.87 -8.66
CA ALA A 166 -4.21 3.69 -10.11
C ALA A 166 -4.96 2.40 -10.51
N ARG A 167 -5.07 1.42 -9.60
CA ARG A 167 -5.85 0.19 -9.80
C ARG A 167 -7.34 0.48 -9.95
N GLY A 168 -7.99 -0.22 -10.89
CA GLY A 168 -9.41 -0.03 -11.21
C GLY A 168 -9.78 1.34 -11.79
N LEU A 169 -8.80 2.20 -12.10
CA LEU A 169 -9.05 3.40 -12.87
C LEU A 169 -8.91 3.07 -14.35
N ASP A 170 -9.95 3.39 -15.13
CA ASP A 170 -9.93 3.22 -16.59
C ASP A 170 -9.13 4.35 -17.26
N ILE A 171 -7.85 4.47 -16.88
CA ILE A 171 -6.93 5.43 -17.46
C ILE A 171 -6.18 4.73 -18.58
N ASN A 172 -6.82 4.68 -19.75
CA ASN A 172 -6.23 4.12 -20.95
C ASN A 172 -5.59 5.22 -21.82
N SER A 173 -4.66 4.81 -22.68
CA SER A 173 -4.09 5.66 -23.73
C SER A 173 -3.20 6.80 -23.24
N VAL A 174 -2.46 6.59 -22.15
CA VAL A 174 -1.41 7.51 -21.75
C VAL A 174 -0.18 7.33 -22.63
N SER A 175 0.46 8.43 -23.01
CA SER A 175 1.63 8.42 -23.89
C SER A 175 2.89 8.01 -23.14
N HIS A 176 3.01 8.45 -21.88
CA HIS A 176 4.21 8.25 -21.07
C HIS A 176 3.87 7.76 -19.67
N ILE A 177 4.64 6.76 -19.24
CA ILE A 177 4.67 6.28 -17.86
C ILE A 177 6.04 6.59 -17.28
N TYR A 178 6.08 7.30 -16.15
CA TYR A 178 7.29 7.53 -15.38
C TYR A 178 7.24 6.73 -14.08
N ASN A 179 8.15 5.80 -13.90
CA ASN A 179 8.40 5.15 -12.62
C ASN A 179 9.38 6.01 -11.82
N TYR A 180 8.86 6.97 -11.06
CA TYR A 180 9.67 7.80 -10.18
C TYR A 180 10.17 7.00 -8.96
N ASP A 181 9.35 6.10 -8.43
CA ASP A 181 9.78 5.02 -7.54
C ASP A 181 9.52 3.69 -8.24
N LEU A 182 10.49 2.77 -8.25
CA LEU A 182 10.36 1.50 -8.96
C LEU A 182 9.38 0.57 -8.23
N PRO A 183 8.54 -0.18 -8.97
CA PRO A 183 7.65 -1.19 -8.39
C PRO A 183 8.45 -2.34 -7.78
N LYS A 184 7.82 -3.17 -6.95
CA LYS A 184 8.55 -4.21 -6.19
C LYS A 184 9.00 -5.40 -7.04
N ASP A 185 8.30 -5.66 -8.14
CA ASP A 185 8.51 -6.81 -9.00
C ASP A 185 8.07 -6.53 -10.45
N SER A 186 8.43 -7.45 -11.36
CA SER A 186 8.09 -7.34 -12.79
C SER A 186 6.59 -7.37 -13.05
N LYS A 187 5.79 -8.06 -12.21
CA LYS A 187 4.34 -8.12 -12.37
C LYS A 187 3.73 -6.74 -12.16
N GLU A 188 4.06 -6.06 -11.07
CA GLU A 188 3.58 -4.72 -10.78
C GLU A 188 4.09 -3.72 -11.84
N TYR A 189 5.34 -3.88 -12.31
CA TYR A 189 5.86 -3.11 -13.43
C TYR A 189 5.02 -3.25 -14.71
N VAL A 190 4.73 -4.48 -15.15
CA VAL A 190 3.88 -4.77 -16.32
C VAL A 190 2.50 -4.11 -16.16
N HIS A 191 1.95 -4.08 -14.96
CA HIS A 191 0.65 -3.44 -14.71
C HIS A 191 0.67 -1.91 -14.83
N ARG A 192 1.79 -1.27 -14.45
CA ARG A 192 1.99 0.17 -14.63
C ARG A 192 2.11 0.51 -16.12
N ILE A 193 3.04 -0.15 -16.82
CA ILE A 193 3.31 0.13 -18.24
C ILE A 193 2.17 -0.34 -19.14
N GLY A 194 1.35 -1.29 -18.68
CA GLY A 194 0.17 -1.73 -19.37
C GLY A 194 -0.90 -0.65 -19.57
N ARG A 195 -0.73 0.57 -19.04
CA ARG A 195 -1.62 1.72 -19.27
C ARG A 195 -1.27 2.52 -20.54
N THR A 196 -0.07 2.31 -21.09
CA THR A 196 0.39 2.91 -22.34
C THR A 196 0.39 1.90 -23.49
N ALA A 197 0.77 2.34 -24.71
CA ALA A 197 0.84 1.52 -25.93
C ALA A 197 -0.43 0.71 -26.25
N ARG A 198 -1.62 1.21 -25.87
CA ARG A 198 -2.92 0.59 -26.14
C ARG A 198 -3.53 1.09 -27.45
N ALA A 199 -4.44 0.29 -28.01
CA ALA A 199 -5.19 0.62 -29.24
C ALA A 199 -4.29 1.02 -30.43
N GLY A 200 -3.11 0.41 -30.51
CA GLY A 200 -2.16 0.61 -31.61
C GLY A 200 -1.31 1.88 -31.56
N LYS A 201 -1.46 2.71 -30.52
CA LYS A 201 -0.60 3.88 -30.27
C LYS A 201 0.77 3.47 -29.73
N GLU A 202 1.76 4.32 -29.95
CA GLU A 202 3.08 4.20 -29.31
C GLU A 202 3.01 4.64 -27.85
N GLY A 203 3.93 4.12 -27.04
CA GLY A 203 4.05 4.44 -25.63
C GLY A 203 5.49 4.40 -25.16
N LYS A 204 5.83 5.22 -24.16
CA LYS A 204 7.14 5.22 -23.52
C LYS A 204 7.02 4.98 -22.01
N ALA A 205 7.75 3.98 -21.51
CA ALA A 205 7.91 3.73 -20.09
C ALA A 205 9.33 4.13 -19.68
N ILE A 206 9.43 5.08 -18.75
CA ILE A 206 10.68 5.67 -18.29
C ILE A 206 10.87 5.32 -16.83
N ASN A 207 12.01 4.71 -16.51
CA ASN A 207 12.41 4.35 -15.17
C ASN A 207 13.50 5.30 -14.69
N ILE A 208 13.25 6.04 -13.61
CA ILE A 208 14.28 6.87 -12.99
C ILE A 208 14.88 6.05 -11.86
N VAL A 209 16.05 5.45 -12.10
CA VAL A 209 16.72 4.54 -11.17
C VAL A 209 17.75 5.34 -10.38
N ALA A 210 17.81 5.07 -9.09
CA ALA A 210 18.89 5.53 -8.22
C ALA A 210 19.36 4.37 -7.35
N ASN A 211 20.42 4.58 -6.56
CA ASN A 211 21.04 3.51 -5.75
C ASN A 211 20.02 2.69 -4.91
N ARG A 212 19.02 3.35 -4.32
CA ARG A 212 17.99 2.68 -3.51
C ARG A 212 17.03 1.78 -4.30
N ASP A 213 16.96 1.96 -5.62
CA ASP A 213 15.99 1.33 -6.50
C ASP A 213 16.55 0.05 -7.16
N TYR A 214 17.87 -0.19 -7.10
CA TYR A 214 18.50 -1.33 -7.78
C TYR A 214 17.97 -2.69 -7.34
N GLU A 215 17.62 -2.87 -6.06
CA GLU A 215 17.04 -4.14 -5.60
C GLU A 215 15.75 -4.47 -6.37
N ASN A 216 14.88 -3.48 -6.53
CA ASN A 216 13.63 -3.62 -7.28
C ASN A 216 13.91 -3.71 -8.79
N PHE A 217 14.82 -2.89 -9.31
CA PHE A 217 15.18 -2.87 -10.72
C PHE A 217 15.75 -4.23 -11.18
N ASN A 218 16.57 -4.88 -10.37
CA ASN A 218 17.10 -6.21 -10.66
C ASN A 218 15.98 -7.25 -10.75
N LYS A 219 15.05 -7.27 -9.80
CA LYS A 219 13.87 -8.16 -9.83
C LYS A 219 13.00 -7.95 -11.08
N ILE A 220 12.89 -6.71 -11.54
CA ILE A 220 12.18 -6.39 -12.78
C ILE A 220 12.97 -6.89 -14.00
N SER A 221 14.28 -6.66 -14.01
CA SER A 221 15.18 -6.99 -15.14
C SER A 221 15.42 -8.50 -15.31
N GLU A 222 15.15 -9.31 -14.28
CA GLU A 222 15.14 -10.77 -14.37
C GLU A 222 14.08 -11.30 -15.34
N ASP A 223 13.01 -10.54 -15.58
CA ASP A 223 11.96 -10.88 -16.53
C ASP A 223 12.41 -10.62 -17.97
N LYS A 224 12.86 -11.67 -18.64
CA LYS A 224 13.36 -11.63 -20.02
C LYS A 224 12.33 -11.20 -21.07
N SER A 225 11.05 -11.12 -20.71
CA SER A 225 10.03 -10.59 -21.61
C SER A 225 10.09 -9.06 -21.72
N LEU A 226 10.72 -8.40 -20.75
CA LEU A 226 10.92 -6.96 -20.71
C LEU A 226 12.20 -6.58 -21.44
N LYS A 227 12.13 -5.51 -22.22
CA LYS A 227 13.28 -4.92 -22.92
C LYS A 227 13.46 -3.49 -22.43
N ILE A 228 14.17 -3.34 -21.30
CA ILE A 228 14.43 -2.04 -20.68
C ILE A 228 15.84 -1.62 -21.08
N GLU A 229 15.94 -0.57 -21.91
CA GLU A 229 17.21 -0.09 -22.43
C GLU A 229 17.78 1.02 -21.55
N HIS A 230 19.10 1.03 -21.37
CA HIS A 230 19.78 2.16 -20.73
C HIS A 230 19.81 3.35 -21.70
N GLU A 231 19.34 4.51 -21.26
CA GLU A 231 19.58 5.76 -21.97
C GLU A 231 20.60 6.60 -21.21
N GLU A 232 21.51 7.24 -21.94
CA GLU A 232 22.48 8.17 -21.35
C GLU A 232 21.73 9.32 -20.68
N THR A 233 22.08 9.57 -19.42
CA THR A 233 21.51 10.67 -18.64
C THR A 233 21.88 12.00 -19.29
N PRO A 234 20.91 12.81 -19.76
CA PRO A 234 21.20 14.08 -20.38
C PRO A 234 21.73 15.09 -19.35
N GLU A 235 22.39 16.14 -19.82
CA GLU A 235 22.67 17.30 -18.97
C GLU A 235 21.36 18.02 -18.64
N PHE A 236 21.06 18.18 -17.34
CA PHE A 236 19.87 18.88 -16.86
C PHE A 236 20.23 19.91 -15.79
N LYS A 237 19.38 20.92 -15.68
CA LYS A 237 19.49 21.93 -14.63
C LYS A 237 19.08 21.35 -13.29
N THR A 238 19.90 21.52 -12.26
CA THR A 238 19.52 21.17 -10.89
C THR A 238 18.39 22.08 -10.41
N ILE A 239 17.28 21.48 -9.98
CA ILE A 239 16.13 22.20 -9.43
C ILE A 239 16.12 22.06 -7.92
N ARG A 240 15.92 23.17 -7.22
CA ARG A 240 15.78 23.17 -5.77
C ARG A 240 14.43 22.56 -5.40
N ILE A 241 14.48 21.53 -4.58
CA ILE A 241 13.30 20.86 -4.05
C ILE A 241 13.03 21.42 -2.66
N GLU A 242 11.78 21.80 -2.40
CA GLU A 242 11.38 22.17 -1.05
C GLU A 242 11.12 20.87 -0.29
N MET A 243 12.03 20.52 0.61
CA MET A 243 11.82 19.38 1.48
C MET A 243 10.66 19.68 2.41
N ASP A 244 9.71 18.75 2.52
CA ASP A 244 8.73 18.75 3.60
C ASP A 244 9.48 18.50 4.91
N THR A 245 10.06 19.56 5.47
CA THR A 245 10.59 19.60 6.82
C THR A 245 9.38 19.52 7.73
N GLY A 246 8.84 18.30 7.86
CA GLY A 246 7.59 18.05 8.54
C GLY A 246 7.59 18.89 9.80
N ARG A 247 6.65 19.83 9.88
CA ARG A 247 6.28 20.41 11.16
C ARG A 247 5.83 19.21 11.98
N ARG A 248 6.78 18.59 12.69
CA ARG A 248 6.49 17.78 13.84
C ARG A 248 5.84 18.78 14.78
N ASP A 249 4.52 18.85 14.69
CA ASP A 249 3.67 19.43 15.70
C ASP A 249 3.95 18.64 16.98
N HIS A 250 5.07 18.98 17.63
CA HIS A 250 5.27 18.71 19.02
C HIS A 250 4.27 19.63 19.67
N GLY A 251 3.04 19.13 19.81
CA GLY A 251 2.16 19.50 20.91
C GLY A 251 2.91 19.22 22.20
N ARG A 252 3.87 20.09 22.53
CA ARG A 252 4.22 20.41 23.92
C ARG A 252 3.00 21.14 24.43
N GLY A 253 2.03 20.36 24.89
CA GLY A 253 1.15 20.77 25.97
C GLY A 253 2.07 21.26 27.08
N ASN A 254 2.23 22.58 27.16
CA ASN A 254 2.92 23.24 28.24
C ASN A 254 1.92 23.35 29.40
N ASP A 255 1.48 22.21 29.91
CA ASP A 255 0.87 22.12 31.25
C ASP A 255 2.01 22.04 32.26
N SER A 256 2.74 23.15 32.37
CA SER A 256 3.56 23.41 33.53
C SER A 256 2.73 24.26 34.47
N GLY A 257 2.11 23.59 35.44
CA GLY A 257 1.49 24.20 36.59
C GLY A 257 2.49 25.12 37.31
N GLN A 258 2.47 26.39 36.95
CA GLN A 258 3.03 27.44 37.78
C GLN A 258 2.04 27.73 38.89
N ARG A 259 2.32 27.09 40.04
CA ARG A 259 1.96 27.58 41.37
C ARG A 259 2.31 29.07 41.47
N ARG A 260 1.33 29.93 41.28
CA ARG A 260 1.39 31.30 41.81
C ARG A 260 0.86 31.27 43.23
N SER A 261 1.83 31.23 44.15
CA SER A 261 1.68 31.73 45.51
C SER A 261 1.15 33.16 45.43
N SER A 262 -0.07 33.38 45.90
CA SER A 262 -0.54 34.71 46.28
C SER A 262 -1.22 34.59 47.64
N GLY A 263 -0.75 35.44 48.55
CA GLY A 263 -0.86 35.30 49.98
C GLY A 263 -2.29 35.29 50.51
N ARG A 264 -2.54 34.37 51.43
CA ARG A 264 -3.57 34.54 52.46
C ARG A 264 -3.05 35.56 53.46
N ASN A 265 -3.65 36.75 53.49
CA ASN A 265 -3.62 37.61 54.66
C ASN A 265 -5.01 37.59 55.30
N PHE A 266 -5.03 37.22 56.57
CA PHE A 266 -6.21 37.23 57.43
C PHE A 266 -6.64 38.66 57.72
N SER A 267 -7.92 38.97 57.56
CA SER A 267 -8.62 39.92 58.43
C SER A 267 -10.13 39.72 58.46
N ARG A 268 -10.59 39.53 59.70
CA ARG A 268 -11.89 39.79 60.33
C ARG A 268 -13.05 40.28 59.46
N GLY A 269 -14.19 39.62 59.62
CA GLY A 269 -15.51 40.19 59.34
C GLY A 269 -16.64 39.24 59.69
N ASN A 270 -17.35 39.53 60.79
CA ASN A 270 -18.65 38.97 61.18
C ASN A 270 -19.63 38.95 59.99
N ASN A 271 -20.47 37.91 59.86
CA ASN A 271 -21.86 37.97 60.35
C ASN A 271 -22.66 36.67 60.09
N SER A 272 -23.43 36.33 61.12
CA SER A 272 -24.67 35.55 61.27
C SER A 272 -25.37 34.82 60.10
N GLY A 273 -25.87 33.63 60.44
CA GLY A 273 -27.10 33.00 59.89
C GLY A 273 -26.84 32.04 58.72
N GLN A 274 -27.41 30.85 58.59
CA GLN A 274 -28.59 30.20 59.17
C GLN A 274 -28.45 28.67 59.02
N ARG A 275 -29.25 27.97 59.84
CA ARG A 275 -29.40 26.51 59.98
C ARG A 275 -29.94 25.77 58.74
N ARG A 276 -29.62 24.47 58.64
CA ARG A 276 -30.50 23.25 58.58
C ARG A 276 -29.76 22.14 57.83
N SER A 277 -29.35 21.02 58.43
CA SER A 277 -30.12 19.88 58.95
C SER A 277 -30.95 19.12 57.90
N SER A 278 -30.40 18.00 57.41
CA SER A 278 -31.04 16.72 57.07
C SER A 278 -30.01 15.87 56.30
N GLY A 279 -29.74 14.59 56.50
CA GLY A 279 -30.27 13.56 57.38
C GLY A 279 -29.55 12.24 57.02
N ARG A 280 -29.16 11.50 58.06
CA ARG A 280 -29.03 10.03 58.18
C ARG A 280 -28.96 9.19 56.87
N ASN A 281 -27.93 8.36 56.73
CA ASN A 281 -28.01 6.98 57.25
C ASN A 281 -26.65 6.26 57.27
N PHE A 282 -26.45 5.54 58.37
CA PHE A 282 -25.36 4.61 58.66
C PHE A 282 -25.66 3.23 58.07
N SER A 283 -24.57 2.45 57.90
CA SER A 283 -24.43 0.98 58.12
C SER A 283 -23.92 0.26 56.87
N ARG A 284 -23.06 -0.75 56.94
CA ARG A 284 -22.14 -1.37 57.91
C ARG A 284 -21.56 -2.61 57.17
N GLY A 285 -20.41 -3.11 57.60
CA GLY A 285 -19.88 -4.43 57.25
C GLY A 285 -18.64 -4.33 56.36
N SER A 286 -17.39 -4.32 56.86
CA SER A 286 -16.71 -5.15 57.86
C SER A 286 -16.35 -6.56 57.39
N ASN A 287 -15.04 -6.80 57.44
CA ASN A 287 -14.33 -8.08 57.65
C ASN A 287 -14.25 -9.08 56.49
N SER A 288 -13.21 -9.92 56.36
CA SER A 288 -11.81 -9.97 56.81
C SER A 288 -11.36 -11.43 56.61
N GLY A 289 -10.16 -11.65 56.06
CA GLY A 289 -9.37 -12.88 56.21
C GLY A 289 -9.99 -14.16 55.63
N GLN A 290 -9.30 -15.29 55.54
CA GLN A 290 -7.90 -15.65 55.70
C GLN A 290 -7.83 -17.12 55.25
N ARG A 291 -6.71 -17.52 54.64
CA ARG A 291 -6.02 -18.83 54.81
C ARG A 291 -6.66 -20.11 54.22
N ARG A 292 -5.84 -20.81 53.42
CA ARG A 292 -5.28 -22.19 53.66
C ARG A 292 -6.13 -23.27 52.98
N ASP A 293 -5.65 -24.41 52.48
CA ASP A 293 -4.43 -25.22 52.61
C ASP A 293 -4.38 -26.12 51.34
N SER A 294 -3.24 -26.33 50.66
CA SER A 294 -2.16 -27.32 50.90
C SER A 294 -2.39 -28.73 50.32
N ARG A 295 -1.27 -29.30 49.82
CA ARG A 295 -0.88 -30.72 49.59
C ARG A 295 -1.11 -31.27 48.17
N GLY A 296 -0.16 -31.96 47.52
CA GLY A 296 1.21 -32.43 47.84
C GLY A 296 1.86 -32.94 46.53
N ASN A 297 3.17 -32.76 46.29
CA ASN A 297 4.30 -33.67 46.59
C ASN A 297 4.14 -35.09 45.97
N ASP A 298 5.09 -35.73 45.29
CA ASP A 298 6.57 -35.76 45.31
C ASP A 298 7.06 -36.38 43.97
N SER A 299 8.13 -35.92 43.28
CA SER A 299 9.56 -36.33 43.41
C SER A 299 9.79 -37.86 43.26
N GLU A 300 10.63 -38.42 42.39
CA GLU A 300 12.10 -38.32 42.26
C GLU A 300 12.63 -39.11 41.03
N GLN A 301 13.70 -38.60 40.40
CA GLN A 301 15.01 -39.22 40.00
C GLN A 301 15.08 -40.72 39.58
N ARG A 302 15.95 -41.22 38.66
CA ARG A 302 17.28 -40.81 38.13
C ARG A 302 17.71 -41.81 37.02
N ASN A 303 18.55 -41.32 36.10
CA ASN A 303 19.76 -41.92 35.46
C ASN A 303 19.78 -43.19 34.58
N GLU A 304 20.57 -43.02 33.50
CA GLU A 304 21.51 -43.97 32.82
C GLU A 304 20.93 -45.19 32.07
N SER A 305 21.40 -45.64 30.90
CA SER A 305 22.63 -45.40 30.13
C SER A 305 22.51 -46.03 28.72
N GLY A 306 23.30 -45.50 27.77
CA GLY A 306 24.03 -46.18 26.69
C GLY A 306 23.34 -47.18 25.73
N ARG A 307 23.42 -46.92 24.42
CA ARG A 307 24.43 -47.52 23.51
C ARG A 307 24.22 -47.12 22.04
N ARG A 308 25.35 -46.86 21.39
CA ARG A 308 25.61 -46.71 19.94
C ARG A 308 25.16 -47.93 19.14
N TYR A 309 24.87 -47.76 17.84
CA TYR A 309 25.57 -48.50 16.77
C TYR A 309 25.50 -47.78 15.41
N ASN A 310 26.67 -47.64 14.79
CA ASN A 310 26.91 -47.36 13.37
C ASN A 310 26.43 -48.52 12.49
N ASN A 311 26.02 -48.26 11.24
CA ASN A 311 26.83 -48.65 10.07
C ASN A 311 26.18 -48.27 8.72
N ARG A 312 26.99 -47.61 7.88
CA ARG A 312 26.95 -47.72 6.42
C ARG A 312 27.54 -49.08 6.01
N PRO A 313 27.30 -49.55 4.78
CA PRO A 313 28.42 -49.55 3.84
C PRO A 313 28.09 -49.09 2.41
N ASN A 314 29.19 -48.77 1.75
CA ASN A 314 29.41 -48.23 0.42
C ASN A 314 29.58 -49.38 -0.60
N TYR A 315 29.19 -49.21 -1.87
CA TYR A 315 29.90 -49.86 -3.00
C TYR A 315 29.68 -49.12 -4.34
N ASN A 316 30.81 -48.87 -5.00
CA ASN A 316 31.02 -48.34 -6.36
C ASN A 316 30.39 -49.19 -7.47
N ARG A 317 30.01 -48.59 -8.62
CA ARG A 317 30.81 -48.61 -9.87
C ARG A 317 30.09 -47.98 -11.09
N ALA A 318 30.95 -47.56 -11.99
CA ALA A 318 30.83 -46.79 -13.23
C ALA A 318 30.11 -47.43 -14.44
N ARG A 319 30.05 -46.61 -15.51
CA ARG A 319 29.77 -46.85 -16.95
C ARG A 319 28.28 -46.69 -17.31
N ARG A 320 27.86 -45.94 -18.34
CA ARG A 320 28.47 -45.44 -19.58
C ARG A 320 27.98 -44.03 -19.89
#